data_AF-A0A7W4DHD0-F1
#
_entry.id   AF-A0A7W4DHD0-F1
#
_cell.length_a   1.000
_cell.length_b   1.000
_cell.length_c   1.000
_cell.angle_alpha   90.00
_cell.angle_beta   90.00
_cell.angle_gamma   90.00
#
_symmetry.space_group_name_H-M   'P 1'
#
loop_
_entity.id
_entity.type
_entity.pdbx_description
1 polymer ?
#
loop_
_entity_poly.entity_id
_entity_poly.type
_entity_poly.pdbx_seq_one_letter_code
_entity_poly.pdbx_strand_id
1 'polypeptide(L)'
;MSEKRIVTLRTRLGKASDLIKNDDFLPLFRNRQINFKKEFEESVKIAKKKRNPEHYFASIWSCKSLIKTLEMIRKMIYRAIEKAREYQASIDRIKQEEDVKANFNPEGRAKLVAMLKDRGKNYGNLFGL
;
A
#
# COMPACT_ATOMS: atom_id res chain seq x y z
N MET A 1 -28.78 -22.00 -17.06
CA MET A 1 -29.52 -20.86 -17.66
C MET A 1 -30.41 -21.37 -18.78
N SER A 2 -31.49 -20.66 -19.17
CA SER A 2 -32.28 -21.06 -20.35
C SER A 2 -31.52 -20.78 -21.65
N GLU A 3 -31.70 -21.64 -22.65
CA GLU A 3 -30.99 -21.56 -23.93
C GLU A 3 -31.24 -20.22 -24.65
N LYS A 4 -32.49 -19.74 -24.64
CA LYS A 4 -32.86 -18.41 -25.15
C LYS A 4 -32.04 -17.28 -24.50
N ARG A 5 -31.77 -17.38 -23.19
CA ARG A 5 -30.99 -16.39 -22.45
C ARG A 5 -29.50 -16.46 -22.82
N ILE A 6 -28.96 -17.65 -23.01
CA ILE A 6 -27.55 -17.85 -23.43
C ILE A 6 -27.33 -17.20 -24.79
N VAL A 7 -28.17 -17.51 -25.78
CA VAL A 7 -28.09 -16.92 -27.13
C VAL A 7 -28.15 -15.40 -27.05
N THR A 8 -29.12 -14.86 -26.30
CA THR A 8 -29.27 -13.41 -26.10
C THR A 8 -28.01 -12.76 -25.52
N LEU A 9 -27.39 -13.39 -24.51
CA LEU A 9 -26.18 -12.86 -23.88
C LEU A 9 -24.98 -12.93 -24.83
N ARG A 10 -24.79 -14.04 -25.56
CA ARG A 10 -23.72 -14.18 -26.55
C ARG A 10 -23.83 -13.14 -27.66
N THR A 11 -25.04 -12.91 -28.20
CA THR A 11 -25.28 -11.84 -29.19
C THR A 11 -24.90 -10.46 -28.65
N ARG A 12 -25.25 -10.15 -27.40
CA ARG A 12 -24.96 -8.84 -26.77
C ARG A 12 -23.48 -8.64 -26.45
N LEU A 13 -22.76 -9.72 -26.12
CA LEU A 13 -21.32 -9.69 -25.87
C LEU A 13 -20.50 -9.56 -27.16
N GLY A 14 -21.08 -9.93 -28.32
CA GLY A 14 -20.46 -9.78 -29.62
C GLY A 14 -19.10 -10.48 -29.69
N LYS A 15 -18.07 -9.75 -30.15
CA LYS A 15 -16.68 -10.27 -30.29
C LYS A 15 -16.03 -10.75 -28.99
N ALA A 16 -16.60 -10.42 -27.83
CA ALA A 16 -16.13 -10.91 -26.53
C ALA A 16 -16.72 -12.29 -26.17
N SER A 17 -17.82 -12.70 -26.81
CA SER A 17 -18.44 -14.01 -26.62
C SER A 17 -17.45 -15.15 -26.89
N ASP A 18 -16.59 -14.98 -27.90
CA ASP A 18 -15.58 -15.97 -28.30
C ASP A 18 -14.50 -16.19 -27.23
N LEU A 19 -14.33 -15.23 -26.31
CA LEU A 19 -13.36 -15.32 -25.21
C LEU A 19 -13.96 -16.01 -23.97
N ILE A 20 -15.25 -16.36 -23.99
CA ILE A 20 -15.99 -16.90 -22.85
C ILE A 20 -16.40 -18.34 -23.16
N LYS A 21 -15.66 -19.28 -22.57
CA LYS A 21 -15.85 -20.72 -22.80
C LYS A 21 -17.06 -21.29 -22.06
N ASN A 22 -17.25 -20.92 -20.79
CA ASN A 22 -18.37 -21.41 -19.99
C ASN A 22 -19.51 -20.38 -19.98
N ASP A 23 -20.69 -20.82 -20.45
CA ASP A 23 -21.90 -20.03 -20.53
C ASP A 23 -22.38 -19.49 -19.18
N ASP A 24 -22.10 -20.19 -18.08
CA ASP A 24 -22.50 -19.78 -16.72
C ASP A 24 -21.95 -18.40 -16.34
N PHE A 25 -20.83 -17.98 -16.94
CA PHE A 25 -20.22 -16.67 -16.66
C PHE A 25 -20.67 -15.55 -17.60
N LEU A 26 -21.49 -15.84 -18.63
CA LEU A 26 -21.98 -14.79 -19.55
C LEU A 26 -22.64 -13.60 -18.85
N PRO A 27 -23.46 -13.77 -17.77
CA PRO A 27 -24.04 -12.66 -17.04
C PRO A 27 -22.98 -11.78 -16.35
N LEU A 28 -21.90 -12.38 -15.83
CA LEU A 28 -20.80 -11.67 -15.20
C LEU A 28 -20.13 -10.75 -16.21
N PHE A 29 -19.70 -11.28 -17.36
CA PHE A 29 -19.05 -10.48 -18.40
C PHE A 29 -19.99 -9.43 -18.99
N ARG A 30 -21.29 -9.74 -19.12
CA ARG A 30 -22.27 -8.75 -19.57
C ARG A 30 -22.41 -7.59 -18.58
N ASN A 31 -22.43 -7.87 -17.27
CA ASN A 31 -22.42 -6.84 -16.24
C ASN A 31 -21.15 -5.96 -16.35
N ARG A 32 -19.98 -6.56 -16.58
CA ARG A 32 -18.72 -5.81 -16.76
C ARG A 32 -18.74 -4.95 -18.02
N GLN A 33 -19.25 -5.47 -19.13
CA GLN A 33 -19.40 -4.72 -20.39
C GLN A 33 -20.29 -3.47 -20.24
N ILE A 34 -21.33 -3.55 -19.41
CA ILE A 34 -22.25 -2.41 -19.15
C ILE A 34 -21.57 -1.37 -18.25
N ASN A 35 -20.97 -1.82 -17.15
CA ASN A 35 -20.47 -0.91 -16.10
C ASN A 35 -19.08 -0.35 -16.37
N PHE A 36 -18.26 -1.05 -17.17
CA PHE A 36 -16.85 -0.72 -17.44
C PHE A 36 -16.55 -0.80 -18.93
N LYS A 37 -17.35 -0.10 -19.75
CA LYS A 37 -17.34 -0.26 -21.22
C LYS A 37 -15.96 -0.07 -21.84
N LYS A 38 -15.23 0.97 -21.44
CA LYS A 38 -13.93 1.33 -22.02
C LYS A 38 -12.87 0.28 -21.69
N GLU A 39 -12.78 -0.09 -20.41
CA GLU A 39 -11.87 -1.10 -19.89
C GLU A 39 -12.20 -2.48 -20.46
N PHE A 40 -13.48 -2.79 -20.63
CA PHE A 40 -13.94 -4.03 -21.25
C PHE A 40 -13.47 -4.13 -22.70
N GLU A 41 -13.67 -3.10 -23.51
CA GLU A 41 -13.23 -3.09 -24.91
C GLU A 41 -11.70 -3.19 -25.04
N GLU A 42 -10.94 -2.50 -24.20
CA GLU A 42 -9.47 -2.60 -24.16
C GLU A 42 -9.02 -4.01 -23.74
N SER A 43 -9.64 -4.59 -22.71
CA SER A 43 -9.31 -5.94 -22.24
C SER A 43 -9.54 -7.00 -23.32
N VAL A 44 -10.60 -6.87 -24.13
CA VAL A 44 -10.86 -7.74 -25.30
C VAL A 44 -9.76 -7.60 -26.34
N LYS A 45 -9.33 -6.37 -26.66
CA LYS A 45 -8.23 -6.12 -27.63
C LYS A 45 -6.91 -6.72 -27.15
N ILE A 46 -6.61 -6.61 -25.86
CA ILE A 46 -5.36 -7.13 -25.28
C ILE A 46 -5.41 -8.66 -25.21
N ALA A 47 -6.53 -9.24 -24.76
CA ALA A 47 -6.69 -10.69 -24.64
C ALA A 47 -6.42 -11.41 -25.96
N LYS A 48 -6.93 -10.87 -27.08
CA LYS A 48 -6.71 -11.43 -28.43
C LYS A 48 -5.25 -11.50 -28.86
N LYS A 49 -4.37 -10.71 -28.25
CA LYS A 49 -2.91 -10.70 -28.53
C LYS A 49 -2.13 -11.66 -27.65
N LYS A 50 -2.76 -12.32 -26.67
CA LYS A 50 -2.08 -13.21 -25.73
C LYS A 50 -2.07 -14.66 -26.24
N ARG A 51 -1.10 -15.44 -25.76
CA ARG A 51 -0.96 -16.87 -26.08
C ARG A 51 -2.22 -17.68 -25.71
N ASN A 52 -2.88 -17.32 -24.60
CA ASN A 52 -4.16 -17.91 -24.20
C ASN A 52 -5.17 -16.78 -23.92
N PRO A 53 -5.93 -16.36 -24.95
CA PRO A 53 -6.87 -15.24 -24.85
C PRO A 53 -7.98 -15.44 -23.82
N GLU A 54 -8.62 -16.61 -23.81
CA GLU A 54 -9.73 -16.94 -22.92
C GLU A 54 -9.31 -16.89 -21.45
N HIS A 55 -8.21 -17.58 -21.11
CA HIS A 55 -7.70 -17.61 -19.75
C HIS A 55 -7.27 -16.22 -19.27
N TYR A 56 -6.62 -15.44 -20.13
CA TYR A 56 -6.21 -14.08 -19.80
C TYR A 56 -7.41 -13.15 -19.59
N PHE A 57 -8.41 -13.23 -20.47
CA PHE A 57 -9.63 -12.45 -20.35
C PHE A 57 -10.39 -12.78 -19.05
N ALA A 58 -10.56 -14.07 -18.76
CA ALA A 58 -11.16 -14.52 -17.52
C ALA A 58 -10.35 -14.08 -16.29
N SER A 59 -9.01 -14.15 -16.33
CA SER A 59 -8.18 -13.80 -15.18
C SER A 59 -8.29 -12.32 -14.80
N ILE A 60 -8.35 -11.41 -15.78
CA ILE A 60 -8.59 -9.98 -15.55
C ILE A 60 -9.91 -9.76 -14.80
N TRP A 61 -10.98 -10.40 -15.25
CA TRP A 61 -12.33 -10.15 -14.75
C TRP A 61 -12.75 -11.03 -13.57
N SER A 62 -11.97 -12.06 -13.23
CA SER A 62 -12.23 -12.99 -12.13
C SER A 62 -12.03 -12.39 -10.74
N CYS A 63 -11.54 -11.14 -10.61
CA CYS A 63 -11.11 -10.51 -9.36
C CYS A 63 -10.08 -11.32 -8.53
N LYS A 64 -9.63 -12.49 -9.01
CA LYS A 64 -8.71 -13.41 -8.32
C LYS A 64 -7.34 -12.76 -8.10
N SER A 65 -6.93 -11.88 -9.02
CA SER A 65 -5.73 -11.06 -8.89
C SER A 65 -6.00 -9.73 -8.18
N LEU A 66 -7.24 -9.22 -8.19
CA LEU A 66 -7.58 -7.91 -7.60
C LEU A 66 -7.34 -7.90 -6.10
N ILE A 67 -7.70 -8.99 -5.39
CA ILE A 67 -7.40 -9.14 -3.95
C ILE A 67 -5.88 -9.09 -3.72
N LYS A 68 -5.10 -9.86 -4.48
CA LYS A 68 -3.63 -9.88 -4.35
C LYS A 68 -3.00 -8.51 -4.65
N THR A 69 -3.50 -7.81 -5.67
CA THR A 69 -3.06 -6.46 -6.02
C THR A 69 -3.40 -5.47 -4.90
N LEU A 70 -4.60 -5.54 -4.32
CA LEU A 70 -5.00 -4.70 -3.19
C LEU A 70 -4.17 -4.99 -1.93
N GLU A 71 -3.89 -6.26 -1.63
CA GLU A 71 -2.99 -6.66 -0.54
C GLU A 71 -1.57 -6.12 -0.74
N MET A 72 -1.05 -6.15 -1.96
CA MET A 72 0.25 -5.60 -2.29
C MET A 72 0.27 -4.08 -2.12
N ILE A 73 -0.74 -3.36 -2.63
CA ILE A 73 -0.86 -1.91 -2.46
C ILE A 73 -0.96 -1.56 -0.97
N ARG A 74 -1.76 -2.29 -0.19
CA ARG A 74 -1.86 -2.12 1.27
C ARG A 74 -0.49 -2.27 1.95
N LYS A 75 0.30 -3.28 1.58
CA LYS A 75 1.67 -3.47 2.11
C LYS A 75 2.59 -2.30 1.75
N MET A 76 2.49 -1.78 0.53
CA MET A 76 3.28 -0.62 0.10
C MET A 76 2.92 0.64 0.90
N ILE A 77 1.63 0.89 1.13
CA ILE A 77 1.15 2.01 1.96
C ILE A 77 1.69 1.90 3.38
N TYR A 78 1.60 0.72 4.00
CA TYR A 78 2.14 0.53 5.36
C TYR A 78 3.65 0.79 5.44
N ARG A 79 4.42 0.32 4.46
CA ARG A 79 5.87 0.60 4.40
C ARG A 79 6.15 2.09 4.27
N ALA A 80 5.36 2.81 3.46
CA ALA A 80 5.51 4.25 3.32
C ALA A 80 5.18 4.99 4.63
N ILE A 81 4.13 4.58 5.33
CA ILE A 81 3.75 5.15 6.64
C ILE A 81 4.84 4.92 7.68
N GLU A 82 5.35 3.68 7.80
CA GLU A 82 6.44 3.37 8.74
C GLU A 82 7.68 4.21 8.46
N LYS A 83 8.09 4.31 7.20
CA LYS A 83 9.23 5.15 6.80
C LYS A 83 9.01 6.63 7.13
N ALA A 84 7.79 7.14 6.96
CA ALA A 84 7.45 8.51 7.35
C ALA A 84 7.56 8.72 8.87
N ARG A 85 7.15 7.73 9.68
CA ARG A 85 7.30 7.76 11.14
C ARG A 85 8.76 7.75 11.58
N GLU A 86 9.60 6.93 10.94
CA GLU A 86 11.04 6.89 11.19
C GLU A 86 11.69 8.25 10.91
N TYR A 87 11.33 8.88 9.79
CA TYR A 87 11.81 10.23 9.48
C TYR A 87 11.37 11.24 10.52
N GLN A 88 10.10 11.23 10.93
CA GLN A 88 9.62 12.13 11.97
C GLN A 88 10.39 11.95 13.28
N ALA A 89 10.59 10.71 13.73
CA ALA A 89 11.36 10.41 14.93
C ALA A 89 12.83 10.85 14.83
N SER A 90 13.44 10.75 13.63
CA SER A 90 14.80 11.28 13.40
C SER A 90 14.87 12.80 13.53
N ILE A 91 13.91 13.52 12.97
CA ILE A 91 13.83 14.99 13.05
C ILE A 91 13.64 15.42 14.51
N ASP A 92 12.77 14.73 15.25
CA ASP A 92 12.50 15.05 16.65
C ASP A 92 13.74 14.80 17.52
N ARG A 93 14.50 13.71 17.27
CA ARG A 93 15.79 13.47 17.94
C ARG A 93 16.81 14.56 17.66
N ILE A 94 16.97 14.96 16.40
CA ILE A 94 17.90 16.03 16.02
C ILE A 94 17.52 17.33 16.74
N LYS A 95 16.23 17.70 16.75
CA LYS A 95 15.74 18.88 17.48
C LYS A 95 16.02 18.79 18.97
N GLN A 96 15.81 17.63 19.59
CA GLN A 96 16.14 17.43 21.00
C GLN A 96 17.64 17.58 21.26
N GLU A 97 18.50 17.01 20.41
CA GLU A 97 19.96 17.17 20.54
C GLU A 97 20.40 18.63 20.36
N GLU A 98 19.80 19.35 19.41
CA GLU A 98 20.04 20.78 19.19
C GLU A 98 19.59 21.62 20.39
N ASP A 99 18.40 21.37 20.94
CA ASP A 99 17.89 22.06 22.12
C ASP A 99 18.76 21.79 23.36
N VAL A 100 19.16 20.53 23.57
CA VAL A 100 20.09 20.16 24.65
C VAL A 100 21.42 20.89 24.49
N LYS A 101 21.98 20.98 23.28
CA LYS A 101 23.21 21.72 23.01
C LYS A 101 23.04 23.23 23.23
N ALA A 102 21.96 23.81 22.74
CA ALA A 102 21.69 25.25 22.85
C ALA A 102 21.47 25.67 24.31
N ASN A 103 20.80 24.84 25.11
CA ASN A 103 20.51 25.11 26.51
C ASN A 103 21.55 24.51 27.48
N PHE A 104 22.65 23.96 26.97
CA PHE A 104 23.71 23.41 27.80
C PHE A 104 24.50 24.54 28.47
N ASN A 105 24.35 24.68 29.79
CA ASN A 105 25.10 25.64 30.59
C ASN A 105 26.28 24.97 31.32
N PRO A 106 27.50 24.98 30.75
CA PRO A 106 28.67 24.34 31.35
C PRO A 106 29.13 25.03 32.62
N GLU A 107 29.08 26.36 32.67
CA GLU A 107 29.56 27.15 33.82
C GLU A 107 28.65 26.99 35.04
N GLY A 108 27.33 27.03 34.83
CA GLY A 108 26.34 26.78 35.88
C GLY A 108 26.46 25.37 36.45
N ARG A 109 26.72 24.36 35.59
CA ARG A 109 27.01 22.99 36.03
C ARG A 109 28.32 22.90 36.82
N ALA A 110 29.39 23.54 36.36
CA ALA A 110 30.68 23.55 37.06
C ALA A 110 30.57 24.21 38.46
N LYS A 111 29.85 25.33 38.56
CA LYS A 111 29.55 25.99 39.85
C LYS A 111 28.72 25.09 40.77
N LEU A 112 27.71 24.41 40.23
CA LEU A 112 26.92 23.44 40.98
C LEU A 112 27.81 22.33 41.54
N VAL A 113 28.65 21.70 40.70
CA VAL A 113 29.59 20.64 41.11
C VAL A 113 30.55 21.12 42.20
N ALA A 114 31.08 22.35 42.10
CA ALA A 114 31.94 22.93 43.13
C ALA A 114 31.21 23.11 44.47
N MET A 115 30.03 23.77 44.47
CA MET A 115 29.22 23.94 45.69
C MET A 115 28.83 22.60 46.35
N LEU A 116 28.61 21.61 45.50
CA LEU A 116 28.23 20.27 45.88
C LEU A 116 29.42 19.50 46.49
N LYS A 117 30.64 19.68 45.97
CA LYS A 117 31.90 19.13 46.50
C LYS A 117 32.25 19.73 47.85
N ASP A 118 32.05 21.04 48.02
CA ASP A 118 32.28 21.76 49.29
C ASP A 118 31.34 21.28 50.41
N ARG A 119 30.19 20.70 50.05
CA ARG A 119 29.23 20.08 50.99
C ARG A 119 29.54 18.61 51.32
N GLY A 120 30.72 18.09 50.94
CA GLY A 120 31.25 16.80 51.38
C GLY A 120 30.57 15.56 50.78
N LYS A 121 29.73 15.71 49.75
CA LYS A 121 29.12 14.57 49.04
C LYS A 121 30.04 14.15 47.88
N ASN A 122 30.07 12.86 47.54
CA ASN A 122 30.95 12.31 46.50
C ASN A 122 30.14 11.92 45.25
N TYR A 123 30.58 12.38 44.08
CA TYR A 123 29.72 12.56 42.88
C TYR A 123 29.96 11.58 41.72
N GLY A 124 30.72 10.50 41.92
CA GLY A 124 31.00 9.52 40.86
C GLY A 124 29.74 8.94 40.18
N ASN A 125 28.58 8.99 40.84
CA ASN A 125 27.34 8.37 40.36
C ASN A 125 26.20 9.34 39.98
N LEU A 126 26.36 10.68 40.13
CA LEU A 126 25.22 11.60 39.96
C LEU A 126 24.94 12.01 38.51
N PHE A 127 25.92 11.87 37.61
CA PHE A 127 25.80 12.32 36.22
C PHE A 127 26.16 11.25 35.18
N GLY A 128 26.36 9.99 35.60
CA GLY A 128 26.47 8.81 34.73
C GLY A 128 27.33 9.02 33.48
N LEU A 129 28.65 9.13 33.67
CA LEU A 129 29.64 8.87 32.62
C LEU A 129 30.32 7.53 32.92
#